data_AF-A0A8B9REV4-F1
#
_entry.id   AF-A0A8B9REV4-F1
#
_cell.length_a   1.000
_cell.length_b   1.000
_cell.length_c   1.000
_cell.angle_alpha   90.00
_cell.angle_beta   90.00
_cell.angle_gamma   90.00
#
_symmetry.space_group_name_H-M   'P 1'
#
loop_
_entity.id
_entity.type
_entity.pdbx_description
1 polymer ?
#
loop_
_entity_poly.entity_id
_entity_poly.type
_entity_poly.pdbx_seq_one_letter_code
_entity_poly.pdbx_strand_id
1 'polypeptide(L)'
;MLFFVQISVKRDISGSGSSTSYPCTFENCKGRELLPVVCPQCQKHFCLAHRHQDDHKCEKLETPKPRMLATQELVQKIVESKKSAPTSKGRKGAKNSATAAKVALMKLKLHASGDKGLPQTERTYFQVFLPKEANASSLPMFFSSKWSVGKVVDSASSQASLKNNNNVLTARKLRLCHPETGEALKMDASLQSLLSLPHSPLYNGGNVILEYLDNESPGVEDVTAYFPSS
;
A
#
# COMPACT_ATOMS: atom_id res chain seq x y z
N MET A 1 -21.21 12.36 -4.47
CA MET A 1 -21.19 13.84 -4.47
C MET A 1 -20.03 14.29 -3.59
N LEU A 2 -18.88 14.57 -4.21
CA LEU A 2 -17.75 15.21 -3.53
C LEU A 2 -18.12 16.69 -3.38
N PHE A 3 -18.39 17.13 -2.15
CA PHE A 3 -18.60 18.54 -1.86
C PHE A 3 -17.25 19.24 -1.96
N PHE A 4 -17.02 19.90 -3.09
CA PHE A 4 -15.99 20.92 -3.22
C PHE A 4 -16.38 22.08 -2.29
N VAL A 5 -15.68 22.21 -1.16
CA VAL A 5 -15.74 23.44 -0.35
C VAL A 5 -14.92 24.48 -1.10
N GLN A 6 -15.63 25.32 -1.84
CA GLN A 6 -15.05 26.45 -2.56
C GLN A 6 -14.66 27.53 -1.53
N ILE A 7 -13.40 27.50 -1.10
CA ILE A 7 -12.84 28.53 -0.23
C ILE A 7 -12.66 29.79 -1.09
N SER A 8 -13.55 30.76 -0.90
CA SER A 8 -13.43 32.09 -1.51
C SER A 8 -12.39 32.89 -0.72
N VAL A 9 -11.16 32.93 -1.20
CA VAL A 9 -10.07 33.74 -0.63
C VAL A 9 -10.26 35.17 -1.11
N LYS A 10 -10.86 36.04 -0.29
CA LYS A 10 -10.80 37.48 -0.51
C LYS A 10 -9.42 37.98 -0.07
N ARG A 11 -8.60 38.41 -1.03
CA ARG A 11 -7.34 39.12 -0.79
C ARG A 11 -7.63 40.61 -0.76
N ASP A 12 -7.60 41.21 0.43
CA ASP A 12 -7.43 42.65 0.58
C ASP A 12 -5.94 42.93 0.82
N ILE A 13 -5.26 43.41 -0.21
CA ILE A 13 -3.91 43.95 -0.11
C ILE A 13 -4.06 45.46 -0.01
N SER A 14 -3.84 46.00 1.19
CA SER A 14 -3.59 47.43 1.40
C SER A 14 -2.29 47.58 2.19
N GLY A 15 -1.28 48.13 1.52
CA GLY A 15 0.01 48.44 2.11
C GLY A 15 -0.04 49.71 2.93
N SER A 16 0.42 49.64 4.18
CA SER A 16 1.16 50.72 4.85
C SER A 16 2.02 50.09 5.94
N GLY A 17 3.27 50.53 6.05
CA GLY A 17 4.32 49.93 6.89
C GLY A 17 4.12 50.12 8.39
N SER A 18 3.15 49.41 8.95
CA SER A 18 3.05 49.08 10.37
C SER A 18 3.25 47.57 10.49
N SER A 19 4.18 47.12 11.34
CA SER A 19 4.33 45.70 11.66
C SER A 19 3.15 45.24 12.52
N THR A 20 1.98 45.10 11.89
CA THR A 20 0.75 44.70 12.56
C THR A 20 0.86 43.20 12.87
N SER A 21 1.13 42.86 14.12
CA SER A 21 1.15 41.47 14.60
C SER A 21 -0.19 41.11 15.24
N TYR A 22 -0.72 39.94 14.93
CA TYR A 22 -1.96 39.40 15.49
C TYR A 22 -1.64 38.42 16.63
N PRO A 23 -1.91 38.79 17.90
CA PRO A 23 -1.65 37.90 19.03
C PRO A 23 -2.65 36.76 19.10
N CYS A 24 -2.20 35.61 19.61
CA CYS A 24 -3.06 34.48 19.88
C CYS A 24 -3.98 34.78 21.08
N THR A 25 -5.27 34.49 20.91
CA THR A 25 -6.30 34.68 21.96
C THR A 25 -6.39 33.48 22.91
N PHE A 26 -5.59 32.42 22.70
CA PHE A 26 -5.61 31.25 23.56
C PHE A 26 -4.86 31.50 24.87
N GLU A 27 -5.44 31.04 25.99
CA GLU A 27 -4.93 31.24 27.34
C GLU A 27 -3.44 30.85 27.47
N ASN A 28 -2.66 31.72 28.08
CA ASN A 28 -1.21 31.57 28.28
C ASN A 28 -0.37 31.40 26.99
N CYS A 29 -0.92 31.69 25.81
CA CYS A 29 -0.15 31.69 24.57
C CYS A 29 0.48 33.06 24.30
N LYS A 30 1.80 33.08 24.07
CA LYS A 30 2.54 34.29 23.66
C LYS A 30 2.75 34.39 22.13
N GLY A 31 2.16 33.47 21.37
CA GLY A 31 2.30 33.42 19.91
C GLY A 31 1.68 34.63 19.22
N ARG A 32 2.32 35.10 18.15
CA ARG A 32 1.86 36.22 17.32
C ARG A 32 2.14 35.89 15.86
N GLU A 33 1.21 36.24 14.97
CA GLU A 33 1.35 36.01 13.54
C GLU A 33 1.35 37.33 12.79
N LEU A 34 2.06 37.38 11.66
CA LEU A 34 2.06 38.55 10.76
C LEU A 34 0.78 38.65 9.92
N LEU A 35 0.02 37.55 9.84
CA LEU A 35 -1.23 37.47 9.12
C LEU A 35 -2.37 37.08 10.06
N PRO A 36 -3.59 37.57 9.81
CA PRO A 36 -4.74 37.22 10.64
C PRO A 36 -5.14 35.76 10.42
N VAL A 37 -5.02 34.95 11.47
CA VAL A 37 -5.55 33.57 11.52
C VAL A 37 -6.83 33.58 12.36
N VAL A 38 -7.97 33.70 11.70
CA VAL A 38 -9.28 33.86 12.35
C VAL A 38 -10.02 32.53 12.37
N CYS A 39 -10.50 32.11 13.54
CA CYS A 39 -11.36 30.93 13.63
C CYS A 39 -12.75 31.24 13.03
N PRO A 40 -13.26 30.43 12.09
CA PRO A 40 -14.55 30.70 11.43
C PRO A 40 -15.75 30.64 12.40
N GLN A 41 -15.59 30.02 13.56
CA GLN A 41 -16.67 29.85 14.53
C GLN A 41 -16.68 30.97 15.58
N CYS A 42 -15.60 31.10 16.37
CA CYS A 42 -15.52 32.11 17.43
C CYS A 42 -15.01 33.48 16.93
N GLN A 43 -14.52 33.59 15.69
CA GLN A 43 -14.03 34.83 15.07
C GLN A 43 -12.85 35.50 15.82
N LYS A 44 -12.17 34.77 16.71
CA LYS A 44 -10.96 35.20 17.43
C LYS A 44 -9.68 34.86 16.64
N HIS A 45 -8.59 35.57 16.95
CA HIS A 45 -7.27 35.36 16.33
C HIS A 45 -6.43 34.33 17.09
N PHE A 46 -5.74 33.46 16.37
CA PHE A 46 -4.88 32.42 16.94
C PHE A 46 -3.51 32.34 16.25
N CYS A 47 -2.51 31.73 16.88
CA CYS A 47 -1.26 31.41 16.19
C CYS A 47 -1.38 30.11 15.39
N LEU A 48 -0.37 29.78 14.57
CA LEU A 48 -0.37 28.55 13.77
C LEU A 48 -0.48 27.26 14.60
N ALA A 49 -0.03 27.30 15.85
CA ALA A 49 -0.15 26.19 16.81
C ALA A 49 -1.56 26.03 17.41
N HIS A 50 -2.38 27.08 17.37
CA HIS A 50 -3.74 27.10 17.92
C HIS A 50 -4.80 27.37 16.84
N ARG A 51 -4.48 27.15 15.57
CA ARG A 51 -5.35 27.48 14.43
C ARG A 51 -6.57 26.57 14.31
N HIS A 52 -6.48 25.32 14.77
CA HIS A 52 -7.61 24.39 14.74
C HIS A 52 -8.47 24.57 15.98
N GLN A 53 -9.76 24.24 15.84
CA GLN A 53 -10.76 24.44 16.88
C GLN A 53 -10.42 23.69 18.18
N ASP A 54 -9.94 22.46 18.05
CA ASP A 54 -9.53 21.61 19.18
C ASP A 54 -8.32 22.20 19.93
N ASP A 55 -7.34 22.72 19.18
CA ASP A 55 -6.10 23.27 19.73
C ASP A 55 -6.35 24.50 20.61
N HIS A 56 -7.34 25.34 20.27
CA HIS A 56 -7.69 26.52 21.06
C HIS A 56 -8.94 26.36 21.92
N LYS A 57 -9.47 25.14 22.06
CA LYS A 57 -10.70 24.86 22.82
C LYS A 57 -11.83 25.84 22.46
N CYS A 58 -12.13 25.95 21.16
CA CYS A 58 -13.12 26.92 20.67
C CYS A 58 -14.43 26.85 21.47
N GLU A 59 -14.91 28.00 21.93
CA GLU A 59 -16.19 28.12 22.66
C GLU A 59 -17.39 27.65 21.83
N LYS A 60 -17.27 27.67 20.51
CA LYS A 60 -18.29 27.21 19.54
C LYS A 60 -17.92 25.88 18.88
N LEU A 61 -17.09 25.07 19.54
CA LEU A 61 -16.91 23.67 19.13
C LEU A 61 -18.23 22.94 19.29
N GLU A 62 -18.83 22.57 18.16
CA GLU A 62 -19.85 21.54 18.14
C GLU A 62 -19.22 20.24 18.65
N THR A 63 -19.59 19.79 19.84
CA THR A 63 -19.17 18.49 20.34
C THR A 63 -19.53 17.43 19.30
N PRO A 64 -18.60 16.56 18.87
CA PRO A 64 -18.90 15.50 17.94
C PRO A 64 -20.07 14.69 18.51
N LYS A 65 -21.25 14.76 17.86
CA LYS A 65 -22.36 13.86 18.18
C LYS A 65 -21.78 12.44 18.19
N PRO A 66 -21.95 11.65 19.26
CA PRO A 66 -21.41 10.31 19.32
C PRO A 66 -22.01 9.50 18.16
N ARG A 67 -21.22 9.33 17.10
CA ARG A 67 -21.65 8.75 15.84
C ARG A 67 -21.82 7.23 15.93
N MET A 68 -21.87 6.68 17.15
CA MET A 68 -21.45 5.31 17.44
C MET A 68 -22.26 4.56 18.51
N LEU A 69 -23.48 4.99 18.86
CA LEU A 69 -24.34 4.11 19.68
C LEU A 69 -24.79 2.87 18.88
N ALA A 70 -25.20 3.06 17.62
CA ALA A 70 -25.53 1.94 16.71
C ALA A 70 -24.32 1.04 16.38
N THR A 71 -23.09 1.57 16.44
CA THR A 71 -21.87 0.80 16.19
C THR A 71 -21.49 -0.06 17.41
N GLN A 72 -21.72 0.40 18.64
CA GLN A 72 -21.45 -0.40 19.84
C GLN A 72 -22.38 -1.60 19.96
N GLU A 73 -23.68 -1.44 19.71
CA GLU A 73 -24.63 -2.56 19.74
C GLU A 73 -24.30 -3.61 18.67
N LEU A 74 -23.86 -3.17 17.49
CA LEU A 74 -23.42 -4.07 16.43
C LEU A 74 -22.15 -4.83 16.85
N VAL A 75 -21.17 -4.15 17.45
CA VAL A 75 -19.93 -4.77 17.95
C VAL A 75 -20.24 -5.78 19.05
N GLN A 76 -21.13 -5.47 19.99
CA GLN A 76 -21.54 -6.41 21.04
C GLN A 76 -22.23 -7.65 20.47
N LYS A 77 -23.15 -7.49 19.51
CA LYS A 77 -23.79 -8.63 18.80
C LYS A 77 -22.76 -9.50 18.06
N ILE A 78 -21.71 -8.91 17.50
CA ILE A 78 -20.61 -9.64 16.83
C ILE A 78 -19.74 -10.42 17.84
N VAL A 79 -19.47 -9.85 19.01
CA VAL A 79 -18.66 -10.52 20.05
C VAL A 79 -19.45 -11.66 20.70
N GLU A 80 -20.73 -11.44 20.98
CA GLU A 80 -21.63 -12.45 21.57
C GLU A 80 -21.78 -13.66 20.63
N SER A 81 -21.97 -13.42 19.34
CA SER A 81 -22.08 -14.48 18.31
C SER A 81 -20.78 -15.27 18.07
N LYS A 82 -19.64 -14.81 18.59
CA LYS A 82 -18.37 -15.57 18.58
C LYS A 82 -18.18 -16.44 19.81
N LYS A 83 -18.88 -16.17 20.91
CA LYS A 83 -18.66 -16.85 22.21
C LYS A 83 -19.37 -18.21 22.30
N SER A 84 -20.36 -18.46 21.46
CA SER A 84 -21.13 -19.73 21.40
C SER A 84 -20.78 -20.62 20.21
N ALA A 85 -19.78 -20.26 19.40
CA ALA A 85 -19.34 -21.10 18.29
C ALA A 85 -18.36 -22.19 18.78
N PRO A 86 -18.58 -23.48 18.47
CA PRO A 86 -17.57 -24.51 18.70
C PRO A 86 -16.29 -24.18 17.90
N THR A 87 -15.14 -24.62 18.42
CA THR A 87 -13.82 -24.51 17.76
C THR A 87 -13.95 -24.81 16.27
N SER A 88 -13.59 -23.84 15.44
CA SER A 88 -13.91 -23.83 14.01
C SER A 88 -13.35 -25.05 13.27
N LYS A 89 -14.17 -26.08 13.05
CA LYS A 89 -14.09 -26.81 11.78
C LYS A 89 -14.60 -25.83 10.72
N GLY A 90 -13.68 -25.29 9.93
CA GLY A 90 -13.97 -24.22 8.97
C GLY A 90 -15.26 -24.48 8.19
N ARG A 91 -16.12 -23.47 8.11
CA ARG A 91 -17.27 -23.50 7.19
C ARG A 91 -16.71 -23.72 5.79
N LYS A 92 -16.90 -24.93 5.25
CA LYS A 92 -16.67 -25.23 3.84
C LYS A 92 -17.75 -24.46 3.06
N GLY A 93 -17.51 -23.17 2.84
CA GLY A 93 -18.28 -22.38 1.89
C GLY A 93 -18.19 -23.06 0.53
N ALA A 94 -19.32 -23.12 -0.17
CA ALA A 94 -19.38 -23.66 -1.52
C ALA A 94 -18.22 -23.12 -2.36
N LYS A 95 -17.55 -24.00 -3.12
CA LYS A 95 -16.35 -23.74 -3.94
C LYS A 95 -16.67 -22.81 -5.13
N ASN A 96 -17.17 -21.60 -4.88
CA ASN A 96 -17.23 -20.56 -5.88
C ASN A 96 -15.81 -20.00 -6.05
N SER A 97 -15.08 -20.60 -7.01
CA SER A 97 -13.71 -20.22 -7.39
C SER A 97 -13.58 -18.72 -7.68
N ALA A 98 -14.61 -18.10 -8.24
CA ALA A 98 -14.66 -16.65 -8.49
C ALA A 98 -14.57 -15.81 -7.21
N THR A 99 -15.25 -16.23 -6.13
CA THR A 99 -15.17 -15.53 -4.83
C THR A 99 -13.83 -15.81 -4.17
N ALA A 100 -13.32 -17.05 -4.25
CA ALA A 100 -12.00 -17.40 -3.73
C ALA A 100 -10.86 -16.62 -4.41
N ALA A 101 -10.91 -16.46 -5.74
CA ALA A 101 -9.94 -15.69 -6.51
C ALA A 101 -9.94 -14.19 -6.14
N LYS A 102 -11.13 -13.60 -5.97
CA LYS A 102 -11.25 -12.20 -5.50
C LYS A 102 -10.67 -12.03 -4.10
N VAL A 103 -10.96 -12.95 -3.18
CA VAL A 103 -10.41 -12.92 -1.82
C VAL A 103 -8.89 -13.10 -1.82
N ALA A 104 -8.35 -13.99 -2.66
CA ALA A 104 -6.90 -14.16 -2.82
C ALA A 104 -6.23 -12.87 -3.30
N LEU A 105 -6.77 -12.24 -4.34
CA LEU A 105 -6.28 -10.95 -4.85
C LEU A 105 -6.35 -9.84 -3.79
N MET A 106 -7.44 -9.78 -3.01
CA MET A 106 -7.57 -8.80 -1.93
C MET A 106 -6.54 -9.00 -0.83
N LYS A 107 -6.31 -10.25 -0.40
CA LYS A 107 -5.27 -10.58 0.59
C LYS A 107 -3.88 -10.24 0.08
N LEU A 108 -3.60 -10.58 -1.18
CA LEU A 108 -2.32 -10.29 -1.81
C LEU A 108 -2.09 -8.77 -1.84
N LYS A 109 -3.07 -7.98 -2.29
CA LYS A 109 -2.98 -6.50 -2.29
C LYS A 109 -2.85 -5.90 -0.90
N LEU A 110 -3.44 -6.51 0.13
CA LEU A 110 -3.37 -6.02 1.50
C LEU A 110 -1.95 -6.14 2.08
N HIS A 111 -1.24 -7.21 1.74
CA HIS A 111 0.09 -7.50 2.26
C HIS A 111 1.23 -7.13 1.30
N ALA A 112 0.92 -6.84 0.04
CA ALA A 112 1.93 -6.59 -0.98
C ALA A 112 2.78 -5.36 -0.64
N SER A 113 4.10 -5.56 -0.68
CA SER A 113 5.09 -4.49 -0.55
C SER A 113 5.65 -4.08 -1.91
N GLY A 114 6.18 -2.87 -2.01
CA GLY A 114 6.66 -2.29 -3.27
C GLY A 114 6.86 -0.79 -3.15
N ASP A 115 7.23 -0.14 -4.27
CA ASP A 115 7.44 1.30 -4.30
C ASP A 115 6.13 2.08 -4.08
N LYS A 116 6.02 2.74 -2.93
CA LYS A 116 4.83 3.50 -2.53
C LYS A 116 4.53 4.68 -3.45
N GLY A 117 5.52 5.16 -4.20
CA GLY A 117 5.37 6.24 -5.19
C GLY A 117 4.65 5.83 -6.48
N LEU A 118 4.52 4.52 -6.74
CA LEU A 118 3.84 4.04 -7.95
C LEU A 118 2.33 4.27 -7.90
N PRO A 119 1.71 4.89 -8.93
CA PRO A 119 0.26 5.01 -9.03
C PRO A 119 -0.43 3.65 -9.05
N GLN A 120 -1.61 3.54 -8.42
CA GLN A 120 -2.32 2.27 -8.31
C GLN A 120 -2.63 1.61 -9.66
N THR A 121 -2.84 2.41 -10.70
CA THR A 121 -3.11 1.97 -12.08
C THR A 121 -1.94 1.24 -12.73
N GLU A 122 -0.71 1.51 -12.30
CA GLU A 122 0.50 0.89 -12.84
C GLU A 122 0.97 -0.33 -12.03
N ARG A 123 0.38 -0.55 -10.84
CA ARG A 123 0.78 -1.63 -9.94
C ARG A 123 0.30 -2.97 -10.48
N THR A 124 1.26 -3.80 -10.85
CA THR A 124 1.06 -5.23 -11.11
C THR A 124 1.53 -6.00 -9.88
N TYR A 125 0.65 -6.83 -9.35
CA TYR A 125 0.87 -7.54 -8.10
C TYR A 125 1.24 -9.00 -8.39
N PHE A 126 2.14 -9.58 -7.60
CA PHE A 126 2.51 -10.98 -7.70
C PHE A 126 2.76 -11.58 -6.32
N GLN A 127 2.51 -12.88 -6.19
CA GLN A 127 3.10 -13.68 -5.12
C GLN A 127 4.48 -14.13 -5.60
N VAL A 128 5.53 -13.57 -5.01
CA VAL A 128 6.92 -13.87 -5.38
C VAL A 128 7.42 -15.00 -4.49
N PHE A 129 7.63 -16.17 -5.08
CA PHE A 129 8.27 -17.29 -4.41
C PHE A 129 9.78 -17.09 -4.39
N LEU A 130 10.38 -17.27 -3.23
CA LEU A 130 11.79 -16.97 -3.00
C LEU A 130 12.64 -18.24 -3.08
N PRO A 131 13.97 -18.09 -3.24
CA PRO A 131 14.88 -19.23 -3.21
C PRO A 131 14.74 -20.03 -1.92
N LYS A 132 15.05 -21.34 -1.96
CA LYS A 132 15.03 -22.22 -0.77
C LYS A 132 15.93 -21.74 0.37
N GLU A 133 16.92 -20.91 0.04
CA GLU A 133 17.89 -20.32 0.95
C GLU A 133 17.34 -19.09 1.70
N ALA A 134 16.15 -18.59 1.34
CA ALA A 134 15.54 -17.41 1.94
C ALA A 134 14.78 -17.73 3.23
N ASN A 135 14.65 -16.72 4.11
CA ASN A 135 13.93 -16.85 5.39
C ASN A 135 12.42 -17.08 5.25
N ALA A 136 11.84 -16.70 4.12
CA ALA A 136 10.42 -16.85 3.81
C ALA A 136 10.27 -17.60 2.49
N SER A 137 9.24 -18.44 2.37
CA SER A 137 8.96 -19.20 1.14
C SER A 137 8.40 -18.33 0.02
N SER A 138 7.63 -17.30 0.36
CA SER A 138 7.09 -16.35 -0.60
C SER A 138 6.68 -15.03 0.06
N LEU A 139 6.69 -13.96 -0.73
CA LEU A 139 6.26 -12.62 -0.31
C LEU A 139 5.33 -12.01 -1.36
N PRO A 140 4.22 -11.39 -0.96
CA PRO A 140 3.40 -10.59 -1.87
C PRO A 140 4.15 -9.29 -2.19
N MET A 141 4.31 -9.00 -3.48
CA MET A 141 4.97 -7.79 -3.96
C MET A 141 4.21 -7.13 -5.10
N PHE A 142 4.44 -5.85 -5.33
CA PHE A 142 3.94 -5.15 -6.51
C PHE A 142 5.04 -4.34 -7.20
N PHE A 143 4.93 -4.27 -8.53
CA PHE A 143 5.88 -3.60 -9.41
C PHE A 143 5.14 -2.73 -10.43
N SER A 144 5.84 -1.81 -11.09
CA SER A 144 5.26 -1.09 -12.22
C SER A 144 5.18 -2.01 -13.43
N SER A 145 4.04 -2.02 -14.12
CA SER A 145 3.88 -2.72 -15.40
C SER A 145 4.90 -2.28 -16.46
N LYS A 146 5.46 -1.06 -16.35
CA LYS A 146 6.44 -0.50 -17.29
C LYS A 146 7.87 -0.93 -17.02
N TRP A 147 8.16 -1.58 -15.90
CA TRP A 147 9.53 -1.96 -15.54
C TRP A 147 10.02 -3.14 -16.38
N SER A 148 11.33 -3.16 -16.65
CA SER A 148 12.03 -4.34 -17.16
C SER A 148 12.13 -5.41 -16.07
N VAL A 149 12.23 -6.67 -16.47
CA VAL A 149 12.44 -7.80 -15.55
C VAL A 149 13.68 -7.57 -14.68
N GLY A 150 14.76 -7.01 -15.20
CA GLY A 150 15.94 -6.67 -14.40
C GLY A 150 15.62 -5.73 -13.24
N LYS A 151 14.86 -4.66 -13.49
CA LYS A 151 14.44 -3.73 -12.43
C LYS A 151 13.49 -4.39 -11.42
N VAL A 152 12.65 -5.32 -11.88
CA VAL A 152 11.80 -6.14 -11.00
C VAL A 152 12.66 -6.99 -10.08
N VAL A 153 13.68 -7.67 -10.60
CA VAL A 153 14.62 -8.49 -9.82
C VAL A 153 15.39 -7.64 -8.80
N ASP A 154 15.86 -6.45 -9.17
CA ASP A 154 16.54 -5.52 -8.26
C ASP A 154 15.63 -5.10 -7.10
N SER A 155 14.38 -4.76 -7.42
CA SER A 155 13.39 -4.37 -6.40
C SER A 155 12.98 -5.55 -5.52
N ALA A 156 12.73 -6.71 -6.11
CA ALA A 156 12.31 -7.91 -5.38
C ALA A 156 13.41 -8.43 -4.45
N SER A 157 14.67 -8.44 -4.91
CA SER A 157 15.81 -8.81 -4.08
C SER A 157 15.99 -7.87 -2.90
N SER A 158 15.86 -6.56 -3.12
CA SER A 158 15.89 -5.56 -2.03
C SER A 158 14.78 -5.80 -1.01
N GLN A 159 13.55 -6.09 -1.45
CA GLN A 159 12.40 -6.35 -0.58
C GLN A 159 12.52 -7.68 0.19
N ALA A 160 13.09 -8.71 -0.44
CA ALA A 160 13.31 -10.02 0.16
C ALA A 160 14.64 -10.13 0.95
N SER A 161 15.44 -9.04 1.01
CA SER A 161 16.79 -9.04 1.58
C SER A 161 17.74 -10.09 0.96
N LEU A 162 17.59 -10.33 -0.34
CA LEU A 162 18.44 -11.24 -1.13
C LEU A 162 19.62 -10.48 -1.74
N LYS A 163 20.77 -11.16 -1.87
CA LYS A 163 21.95 -10.58 -2.51
C LYS A 163 21.85 -10.73 -4.03
N ASN A 164 21.75 -9.62 -4.75
CA ASN A 164 21.77 -9.61 -6.21
C ASN A 164 23.18 -9.27 -6.72
N ASN A 165 23.91 -10.29 -7.18
CA ASN A 165 25.26 -10.15 -7.73
C ASN A 165 25.27 -10.34 -9.26
N ASN A 166 24.20 -9.98 -9.96
CA ASN A 166 24.06 -10.23 -11.41
C ASN A 166 25.14 -9.56 -12.29
N ASN A 167 25.85 -8.57 -11.75
CA ASN A 167 27.00 -7.92 -12.39
C ASN A 167 28.31 -8.74 -12.29
N VAL A 168 28.39 -9.75 -11.41
CA VAL A 168 29.57 -10.60 -11.23
C VAL A 168 29.47 -11.80 -12.18
N LEU A 169 30.47 -11.97 -13.06
CA LEU A 169 30.45 -13.01 -14.10
C LEU A 169 30.43 -14.44 -13.54
N THR A 170 31.14 -14.68 -12.43
CA THR A 170 31.29 -15.99 -11.80
C THR A 170 30.21 -16.33 -10.78
N ALA A 171 29.32 -15.38 -10.48
CA ALA A 171 28.24 -15.58 -9.52
C ALA A 171 27.00 -16.18 -10.20
N ARG A 172 26.24 -16.98 -9.45
CA ARG A 172 24.88 -17.36 -9.84
C ARG A 172 24.03 -16.12 -10.01
N LYS A 173 23.21 -16.09 -11.06
CA LYS A 173 22.37 -14.95 -11.39
C LYS A 173 21.00 -15.12 -10.80
N LEU A 174 20.54 -14.13 -10.06
CA LEU A 174 19.17 -14.04 -9.61
C LEU A 174 18.27 -13.73 -10.80
N ARG A 175 17.36 -14.64 -11.13
CA ARG A 175 16.45 -14.54 -12.28
C ARG A 175 15.01 -14.71 -11.83
N LEU A 176 14.10 -14.09 -12.60
CA LEU A 176 12.66 -14.24 -12.43
C LEU A 176 12.16 -15.32 -13.40
N CYS A 177 11.44 -16.31 -12.92
CA CYS A 177 11.00 -17.47 -13.68
C CYS A 177 9.47 -17.56 -13.75
N HIS A 178 8.97 -18.09 -14.87
CA HIS A 178 7.55 -18.33 -15.07
C HIS A 178 7.05 -19.45 -14.14
N PRO A 179 5.89 -19.28 -13.47
CA PRO A 179 5.39 -20.21 -12.46
C PRO A 179 4.89 -21.55 -12.99
N GLU A 180 4.73 -21.72 -14.30
CA GLU A 180 4.24 -22.98 -14.90
C GLU A 180 5.32 -23.68 -15.74
N THR A 181 6.12 -22.91 -16.48
CA THR A 181 7.13 -23.46 -17.40
C THR A 181 8.50 -23.53 -16.75
N GLY A 182 8.73 -22.79 -15.65
CA GLY A 182 10.03 -22.67 -15.00
C GLY A 182 11.03 -21.80 -15.77
N GLU A 183 10.72 -21.40 -17.00
CA GLU A 183 11.62 -20.65 -17.86
C GLU A 183 11.98 -19.29 -17.26
N ALA A 184 13.27 -18.95 -17.31
CA ALA A 184 13.77 -17.66 -16.89
C ALA A 184 13.34 -16.56 -17.87
N LEU A 185 12.63 -15.57 -17.35
CA LEU A 185 12.18 -14.41 -18.10
C LEU A 185 13.38 -13.54 -18.50
N LYS A 186 13.36 -13.06 -19.75
CA LYS A 186 14.44 -12.22 -20.27
C LYS A 186 14.54 -10.90 -19.50
N MET A 187 15.76 -10.52 -19.11
CA MET A 187 16.02 -9.38 -18.22
C MET A 187 15.63 -8.02 -18.83
N ASP A 188 15.65 -7.91 -20.16
CA ASP A 188 15.32 -6.73 -20.94
C ASP A 188 13.82 -6.63 -21.28
N ALA A 189 13.05 -7.71 -21.13
CA ALA A 189 11.62 -7.70 -21.36
C ALA A 189 10.90 -6.82 -20.33
N SER A 190 9.84 -6.11 -20.76
CA SER A 190 8.99 -5.34 -19.85
C SER A 190 7.88 -6.20 -19.26
N LEU A 191 7.46 -5.95 -18.01
CA LEU A 191 6.33 -6.67 -17.41
C LEU A 191 5.07 -6.54 -18.26
N GLN A 192 4.80 -5.38 -18.85
CA GLN A 192 3.66 -5.17 -19.74
C GLN A 192 3.67 -6.14 -20.93
N SER A 193 4.84 -6.39 -21.54
CA SER A 193 4.94 -7.35 -22.64
C SER A 193 4.64 -8.77 -22.18
N LEU A 194 5.15 -9.18 -21.01
CA LEU A 194 4.95 -10.50 -20.42
C LEU A 194 3.49 -10.76 -20.01
N LEU A 195 2.78 -9.72 -19.56
CA LEU A 195 1.35 -9.78 -19.26
C LEU A 195 0.49 -9.92 -20.53
N SER A 196 1.01 -9.50 -21.69
CA SER A 196 0.28 -9.46 -22.97
C SER A 196 0.68 -10.59 -23.93
N LEU A 197 1.50 -11.54 -23.48
CA LEU A 197 1.96 -12.65 -24.33
C LEU A 197 0.78 -13.54 -24.75
N PRO A 198 0.74 -13.99 -26.01
CA PRO A 198 -0.33 -14.86 -26.51
C PRO A 198 -0.23 -16.28 -25.93
N HIS A 199 0.98 -16.74 -25.62
CA HIS A 199 1.26 -18.04 -25.01
C HIS A 199 1.95 -17.82 -23.67
N SER A 200 1.43 -18.47 -22.62
CA SER A 200 1.90 -18.35 -21.22
C SER A 200 2.12 -16.91 -20.72
N PRO A 201 1.07 -16.05 -20.70
CA PRO A 201 1.18 -14.72 -20.11
C PRO A 201 1.29 -14.80 -18.60
N LEU A 202 2.00 -13.82 -18.04
CA LEU A 202 1.87 -13.54 -16.61
C LEU A 202 0.51 -12.89 -16.33
N TYR A 203 0.03 -13.04 -15.08
CA TYR A 203 -1.24 -12.45 -14.66
C TYR A 203 -1.05 -11.53 -13.45
N ASN A 204 -1.76 -10.40 -13.44
CA ASN A 204 -1.80 -9.54 -12.26
C ASN A 204 -2.53 -10.26 -11.11
N GLY A 205 -1.82 -10.46 -10.01
CA GLY A 205 -2.24 -11.29 -8.88
C GLY A 205 -1.84 -12.76 -9.00
N GLY A 206 -1.07 -13.11 -10.04
CA GLY A 206 -0.49 -14.44 -10.24
C GLY A 206 0.79 -14.66 -9.45
N ASN A 207 1.46 -15.76 -9.76
CA ASN A 207 2.69 -16.19 -9.09
C ASN A 207 3.90 -15.93 -9.99
N VAL A 208 5.06 -15.71 -9.39
CA VAL A 208 6.36 -15.70 -10.08
C VAL A 208 7.40 -16.31 -9.14
N ILE A 209 8.46 -16.88 -9.70
CA ILE A 209 9.53 -17.51 -8.92
C ILE A 209 10.79 -16.67 -9.08
N LEU A 210 11.46 -16.38 -7.97
CA LEU A 210 12.74 -15.72 -7.94
C LEU A 210 13.78 -16.74 -7.48
N GLU A 211 14.76 -17.06 -8.31
CA GLU A 211 15.74 -18.11 -8.02
C GLU A 211 17.14 -17.76 -8.54
N TYR A 212 18.17 -18.26 -7.85
CA TYR A 212 19.56 -18.21 -8.31
C TYR A 212 19.78 -19.30 -9.36
N LEU A 213 20.07 -18.91 -10.59
CA LEU A 213 20.36 -19.81 -11.69
C LEU A 213 21.82 -19.69 -12.11
N ASP A 214 22.39 -20.81 -12.54
CA ASP A 214 23.70 -20.80 -13.20
C ASP A 214 23.58 -20.08 -14.55
N ASN A 215 24.71 -19.58 -15.06
CA ASN A 215 24.70 -18.75 -16.28
C ASN A 215 24.04 -19.44 -17.49
N GLU A 216 24.26 -20.75 -17.60
CA GLU A 216 23.78 -21.61 -18.69
C GLU A 216 22.37 -22.18 -18.44
N SER A 217 21.82 -22.04 -17.23
CA SER A 217 20.52 -22.61 -16.92
C SER A 217 19.39 -21.79 -17.57
N PRO A 218 18.48 -22.43 -18.33
CA PRO A 218 17.36 -21.75 -18.95
C PRO A 218 16.24 -21.41 -17.96
N GLY A 219 16.24 -22.00 -16.76
CA GLY A 219 15.13 -21.86 -15.81
C GLY A 219 15.21 -22.78 -14.60
N VAL A 220 14.10 -22.89 -13.89
CA VAL A 220 13.89 -23.81 -12.78
C VAL A 220 13.29 -25.11 -13.32
N GLU A 221 13.92 -26.24 -13.04
CA GLU A 221 13.46 -27.55 -13.53
C GLU A 221 12.25 -28.08 -12.75
N ASP A 222 12.27 -27.97 -11.42
CA ASP A 222 11.16 -28.40 -10.56
C ASP A 222 10.44 -27.20 -9.95
N VAL A 223 9.44 -26.75 -10.69
CA VAL A 223 8.57 -25.64 -10.32
C VAL A 223 7.60 -26.05 -9.19
N THR A 224 7.26 -27.33 -9.08
CA THR A 224 6.31 -27.84 -8.08
C THR A 224 6.86 -27.74 -6.66
N ALA A 225 8.18 -27.75 -6.49
CA ALA A 225 8.84 -27.54 -5.21
C ALA A 225 8.50 -26.20 -4.52
N TYR A 226 8.04 -25.19 -5.27
CA TYR A 226 7.70 -23.87 -4.75
C TYR A 226 6.23 -23.76 -4.35
N PHE A 227 5.36 -24.58 -4.93
CA PHE A 227 3.93 -24.53 -4.70
C PHE A 227 3.53 -25.64 -3.72
N PRO A 228 3.12 -25.31 -2.47
CA PRO A 228 2.69 -26.35 -1.54
C PRO A 228 1.52 -27.11 -2.13
N SER A 229 1.67 -28.44 -2.23
CA SER A 229 0.59 -29.35 -2.64
C SER A 229 -0.62 -29.12 -1.74
N SER A 230 -1.74 -28.76 -2.36
CA SER A 230 -3.00 -28.39 -1.70
C SER A 230 -3.66 -29.55 -0.97
#